data_AF-A0A4Q3YGF6-F1
#
_entry.id   AF-A0A4Q3YGF6-F1
#
_cell.length_a   1.000
_cell.length_b   1.000
_cell.length_c   1.000
_cell.angle_alpha   90.00
_cell.angle_beta   90.00
_cell.angle_gamma   90.00
#
_symmetry.space_group_name_H-M   'P 1'
#
loop_
_entity.id
_entity.type
_entity.pdbx_description
1 polymer ?
#
loop_
_entity_poly.entity_id
_entity_poly.type
_entity_poly.pdbx_seq_one_letter_code
_entity_poly.pdbx_strand_id
1 'polypeptide(L)'
;MTDPRPVATAVEAHDDIHWPSLIAAIAAISAVGIAIGLGLPLLTVLLEKRGIPASLTGLNTAMAGIAAMIAAPITTRVAHSMGVATTMLWAVVISAISALGFYYIENFWAWFPLRIVFHGAITALFILSEFWI
;
A
#
# COMPACT_ATOMS: atom_id res chain seq x y z
N MET A 1 -33.73 29.74 -36.85
CA MET A 1 -33.13 28.71 -37.73
C MET A 1 -31.98 29.39 -38.45
N THR A 2 -30.77 29.53 -37.90
CA THR A 2 -29.87 28.55 -37.26
C THR A 2 -28.96 29.28 -36.26
N ASP A 3 -28.91 28.80 -35.02
CA ASP A 3 -27.81 29.09 -34.08
C ASP A 3 -26.93 27.83 -34.03
N PRO A 4 -25.66 27.89 -34.49
CA PRO A 4 -24.64 26.97 -34.07
C PRO A 4 -23.69 27.68 -33.10
N ARG A 5 -23.84 27.28 -31.84
CA ARG A 5 -23.07 27.63 -30.64
C ARG A 5 -21.55 27.57 -30.88
N PRO A 6 -20.75 28.38 -30.16
CA PRO A 6 -19.30 28.30 -30.19
C PRO A 6 -18.86 26.90 -29.74
N VAL A 7 -18.06 26.22 -30.58
CA VAL A 7 -17.40 24.96 -30.24
C VAL A 7 -16.44 25.28 -29.09
N ALA A 8 -16.86 24.91 -27.88
CA ALA A 8 -16.03 24.97 -26.70
C ALA A 8 -14.75 24.17 -26.96
N THR A 9 -13.63 24.84 -26.72
CA THR A 9 -12.28 24.30 -26.63
C THR A 9 -12.29 22.93 -25.98
N ALA A 10 -11.94 21.89 -26.74
CA ALA A 10 -11.48 20.65 -26.17
C ALA A 10 -10.26 21.00 -25.33
N VAL A 11 -10.44 21.04 -24.01
CA VAL A 11 -9.34 21.08 -23.06
C VAL A 11 -8.57 19.79 -23.32
N GLU A 12 -7.47 19.90 -24.07
CA GLU A 12 -6.42 18.88 -24.06
C GLU A 12 -5.99 18.77 -22.60
N ALA A 13 -6.48 17.75 -21.92
CA ALA A 13 -5.91 17.31 -20.66
C ALA A 13 -4.50 16.85 -21.00
N HIS A 14 -3.53 17.74 -20.82
CA HIS A 14 -2.13 17.38 -20.89
C HIS A 14 -1.92 16.37 -19.75
N ASP A 15 -1.72 15.11 -20.12
CA ASP A 15 -1.32 14.03 -19.23
C ASP A 15 0.19 14.22 -18.94
N ASP A 16 0.55 15.34 -18.32
CA ASP A 16 1.89 15.53 -17.78
C ASP A 16 1.97 14.52 -16.65
N ILE A 17 2.62 13.39 -16.86
CA ILE A 17 4.03 13.42 -16.51
C ILE A 17 4.35 14.13 -15.19
N HIS A 18 3.60 13.94 -14.10
CA HIS A 18 3.90 14.55 -12.80
C HIS A 18 5.13 13.86 -12.21
N TRP A 19 6.29 14.07 -12.84
CA TRP A 19 7.61 13.56 -12.48
C TRP A 19 7.92 13.71 -10.99
N PRO A 20 7.56 14.82 -10.32
CA PRO A 20 7.75 14.92 -8.87
C PRO A 20 6.93 13.90 -8.09
N SER A 21 5.67 13.67 -8.47
CA SER A 21 4.81 12.66 -7.83
C SER A 21 5.30 11.24 -8.11
N LEU A 22 5.78 10.97 -9.34
CA LEU A 22 6.35 9.68 -9.70
C LEU A 22 7.62 9.37 -8.91
N ILE A 23 8.54 10.34 -8.81
CA ILE A 23 9.77 10.21 -8.02
C ILE A 23 9.43 10.05 -6.54
N ALA A 24 8.47 10.81 -6.01
CA ALA A 24 8.01 10.68 -4.63
C ALA A 24 7.42 9.28 -4.36
N ALA A 25 6.62 8.75 -5.29
CA ALA A 25 6.06 7.40 -5.18
C ALA A 25 7.15 6.31 -5.21
N ILE A 26 8.10 6.40 -6.15
CA ILE A 26 9.22 5.46 -6.27
C ILE A 26 10.12 5.52 -5.03
N ALA A 27 10.44 6.72 -4.55
CA ALA A 27 11.26 6.90 -3.35
C ALA A 27 10.54 6.35 -2.11
N ALA A 28 9.23 6.59 -1.98
CA ALA A 28 8.42 6.05 -0.89
C ALA A 28 8.39 4.51 -0.93
N ILE A 29 8.10 3.90 -2.08
CA ILE A 29 8.09 2.44 -2.23
C ILE A 29 9.48 1.84 -2.01
N SER A 30 10.54 2.50 -2.46
CA SER A 30 11.92 2.05 -2.24
C SER A 30 12.31 2.10 -0.75
N ALA A 31 11.98 3.20 -0.07
CA ALA A 31 12.20 3.34 1.37
C ALA A 31 11.41 2.29 2.16
N VAL A 32 10.15 2.05 1.77
CA VAL A 32 9.32 0.98 2.34
C VAL A 32 9.92 -0.40 2.08
N GLY A 33 10.41 -0.67 0.87
CA GLY A 33 11.05 -1.94 0.51
C GLY A 33 12.33 -2.19 1.32
N ILE A 34 13.15 -1.15 1.52
CA ILE A 34 14.32 -1.20 2.40
C ILE A 34 13.89 -1.43 3.85
N ALA A 35 12.84 -0.75 4.33
CA ALA A 35 12.32 -0.94 5.68
C ALA A 35 11.73 -2.34 5.90
N ILE A 36 11.09 -2.96 4.91
CA ILE A 36 10.63 -4.35 5.01
C ILE A 36 11.82 -5.32 4.95
N GLY A 37 12.73 -5.12 4.00
CA GLY A 37 13.86 -6.01 3.74
C GLY A 37 14.90 -6.02 4.86
N LEU A 38 15.21 -4.85 5.44
CA LEU A 38 16.11 -4.71 6.58
C LEU A 38 15.37 -4.76 7.92
N GLY A 39 14.08 -4.41 7.95
CA GLY A 39 13.29 -4.41 9.17
C GLY A 39 13.12 -5.79 9.74
N LEU A 40 12.82 -6.81 8.95
CA LEU A 40 12.70 -8.20 9.44
C LEU A 40 13.96 -8.70 10.18
N PRO A 41 15.18 -8.57 9.64
CA PRO A 41 16.40 -8.98 10.35
C PRO A 41 16.71 -8.07 11.56
N LEU A 42 16.55 -6.75 11.44
CA LEU A 42 16.77 -5.83 12.57
C LEU A 42 15.77 -6.06 13.71
N LEU A 43 14.51 -6.33 13.40
CA LEU A 43 13.47 -6.59 14.38
C LEU A 43 13.73 -7.91 15.11
N THR A 44 14.21 -8.93 14.39
CA THR A 44 14.59 -10.22 14.97
C THR A 44 15.69 -10.03 16.01
N VAL A 45 16.76 -9.29 15.66
CA VAL A 45 17.86 -8.97 16.60
C VAL A 45 17.40 -8.08 17.76
N LEU A 46 16.53 -7.09 17.51
CA LEU A 46 16.01 -6.19 18.54
C LEU A 46 15.07 -6.91 19.52
N LEU A 47 14.24 -7.82 19.02
CA LEU A 47 13.31 -8.62 19.82
C LEU A 47 14.03 -9.70 20.62
N GLU A 48 15.09 -10.32 20.07
CA GLU A 48 16.02 -11.15 20.86
C GLU A 48 16.64 -10.35 22.01
N LYS A 49 17.11 -9.11 21.75
CA LYS A 49 17.63 -8.23 22.79
C LYS A 49 16.59 -7.79 23.82
N ARG A 50 15.30 -7.75 23.45
CA ARG A 50 14.17 -7.42 24.35
C ARG A 50 13.53 -8.65 25.00
N GLY A 51 14.07 -9.85 24.77
CA GLY A 51 13.56 -11.10 25.34
C GLY A 51 12.21 -11.57 24.77
N ILE A 52 11.77 -11.04 23.63
CA ILE A 52 10.55 -11.49 22.96
C ILE A 52 10.87 -12.80 22.20
N PRO A 53 10.14 -13.89 22.46
CA PRO A 53 10.42 -15.18 21.84
C PRO A 53 10.19 -15.14 20.33
N ALA A 54 11.10 -15.77 19.59
CA ALA A 54 11.07 -15.85 18.12
C ALA A 54 9.74 -16.41 17.56
N SER A 55 9.01 -17.21 18.34
CA SER A 55 7.67 -17.70 17.99
C SER A 55 6.64 -16.57 17.78
N LEU A 56 6.68 -15.50 18.58
CA LEU A 56 5.78 -14.35 18.44
C LEU A 56 6.15 -13.48 17.23
N THR A 57 7.44 -13.33 16.93
CA THR A 57 7.93 -12.66 15.72
C THR A 57 7.54 -13.44 14.46
N GLY A 58 7.65 -14.77 14.52
CA GLY A 58 7.18 -15.67 13.47
C GLY A 58 5.67 -15.57 13.26
N LEU A 59 4.89 -15.54 14.34
CA LEU A 59 3.44 -15.37 14.28
C LEU A 59 3.04 -14.03 13.65
N ASN A 60 3.68 -12.93 14.05
CA ASN A 60 3.43 -11.62 13.46
C ASN A 60 3.82 -11.59 11.98
N THR A 61 4.88 -12.29 11.58
CA THR A 61 5.29 -12.40 10.17
C THR A 61 4.32 -13.24 9.34
N ALA A 62 3.78 -14.31 9.91
CA ALA A 62 2.76 -15.14 9.26
C ALA A 62 1.48 -14.35 8.93
N MET A 63 1.18 -13.28 9.68
CA MET A 63 0.03 -12.42 9.39
C MET A 63 0.11 -11.75 8.01
N ALA A 64 1.30 -11.55 7.44
CA ALA A 64 1.44 -11.04 6.09
C ALA A 64 0.80 -11.97 5.05
N GLY A 65 0.98 -13.29 5.20
CA GLY A 65 0.34 -14.28 4.33
C GLY A 65 -1.18 -14.30 4.50
N ILE A 66 -1.67 -14.23 5.73
CA ILE A 66 -3.10 -14.14 6.02
C ILE A 66 -3.71 -12.88 5.40
N ALA A 67 -3.02 -11.75 5.53
CA ALA A 67 -3.43 -10.48 4.93
C ALA A 67 -3.54 -10.60 3.40
N ALA A 68 -2.57 -11.23 2.74
CA ALA A 68 -2.61 -11.44 1.31
C ALA A 68 -3.80 -12.32 0.88
N MET A 69 -4.07 -13.41 1.60
CA MET A 69 -5.21 -14.29 1.33
C MET A 69 -6.56 -13.56 1.47
N ILE A 70 -6.69 -12.68 2.47
CA ILE A 70 -7.91 -11.87 2.68
C ILE A 70 -8.01 -10.74 1.66
N ALA A 71 -6.89 -10.10 1.33
CA ALA A 71 -6.86 -8.96 0.43
C ALA A 71 -7.22 -9.33 -1.01
N ALA A 72 -6.89 -10.52 -1.48
CA ALA A 72 -7.15 -10.94 -2.86
C ALA A 72 -8.63 -10.81 -3.30
N PRO A 73 -9.62 -11.41 -2.60
CA PRO A 73 -11.03 -11.25 -2.95
C PRO A 73 -11.59 -9.86 -2.65
N ILE A 74 -11.05 -9.15 -1.65
CA ILE A 74 -11.48 -7.79 -1.31
C ILE A 74 -11.07 -6.82 -2.41
N THR A 75 -9.83 -6.92 -2.89
CA THR A 75 -9.25 -6.03 -3.90
C THR A 75 -10.08 -6.04 -5.17
N THR A 76 -10.41 -7.22 -5.68
CA THR A 76 -11.23 -7.38 -6.89
C THR A 76 -12.62 -6.79 -6.72
N ARG A 77 -13.26 -7.01 -5.57
CA ARG A 77 -14.60 -6.46 -5.27
C ARG A 77 -14.59 -4.93 -5.17
N VAL A 78 -13.61 -4.36 -4.47
CA VAL A 78 -13.48 -2.91 -4.28
C VAL A 78 -13.16 -2.23 -5.61
N ALA A 79 -12.22 -2.77 -6.38
CA ALA A 79 -11.83 -2.23 -7.68
C ALA A 79 -12.98 -2.22 -8.69
N HIS A 80 -13.83 -3.25 -8.70
CA HIS A 80 -15.01 -3.28 -9.55
C HIS A 80 -16.06 -2.22 -9.16
N SER A 81 -16.11 -1.83 -7.88
CA SER A 81 -17.10 -0.86 -7.40
C SER A 81 -16.65 0.61 -7.53
N MET A 82 -15.36 0.89 -7.37
CA MET A 82 -14.82 2.26 -7.29
C MET A 82 -13.82 2.61 -8.41
N GLY A 83 -13.52 1.65 -9.28
CA GLY A 83 -12.49 1.76 -10.31
C GLY A 83 -11.10 1.42 -9.80
N VAL A 84 -10.26 0.94 -10.72
CA VAL A 84 -8.90 0.48 -10.43
C VAL A 84 -8.01 1.62 -9.93
N ALA A 85 -7.98 2.75 -10.62
CA ALA A 85 -7.13 3.90 -10.28
C ALA A 85 -7.42 4.44 -8.87
N THR A 86 -8.69 4.63 -8.52
CA THR A 86 -9.10 5.09 -7.19
C THR A 86 -8.69 4.08 -6.10
N THR A 87 -8.85 2.79 -6.37
CA THR A 87 -8.50 1.73 -5.41
C THR A 87 -6.99 1.66 -5.18
N MET A 88 -6.18 1.83 -6.24
CA MET A 88 -4.73 1.92 -6.13
C MET A 88 -4.31 3.14 -5.30
N LEU A 89 -4.89 4.31 -5.54
CA LEU A 89 -4.60 5.52 -4.76
C LEU A 89 -4.85 5.28 -3.26
N TRP A 90 -6.00 4.69 -2.91
CA TRP A 90 -6.31 4.35 -1.52
C TRP A 90 -5.33 3.34 -0.93
N ALA A 91 -4.95 2.31 -1.69
CA ALA A 91 -4.00 1.32 -1.21
C ALA A 91 -2.60 1.91 -0.96
N VAL A 92 -2.16 2.87 -1.78
CA VAL A 92 -0.93 3.65 -1.51
C VAL A 92 -1.07 4.46 -0.22
N VAL A 93 -2.16 5.20 -0.04
CA VAL A 93 -2.37 6.03 1.16
C VAL A 93 -2.45 5.17 2.43
N ILE A 94 -3.21 4.07 2.39
CA ILE A 94 -3.36 3.15 3.52
C ILE A 94 -2.03 2.49 3.89
N SER A 95 -1.24 2.07 2.90
CA SER A 95 0.09 1.49 3.16
C SER A 95 1.05 2.52 3.74
N ALA A 96 1.07 3.75 3.23
CA ALA A 96 1.91 4.83 3.78
C ALA A 96 1.55 5.17 5.24
N ILE A 97 0.26 5.32 5.55
CA ILE A 97 -0.21 5.59 6.93
C ILE A 97 0.14 4.42 7.85
N SER A 98 -0.04 3.18 7.38
CA SER A 98 0.26 2.00 8.19
C SER A 98 1.76 1.85 8.45
N ALA A 99 2.61 2.20 7.48
CA ALA A 99 4.05 2.26 7.65
C ALA A 99 4.47 3.27 8.75
N LEU A 100 3.87 4.46 8.76
CA LEU A 100 4.07 5.43 9.84
C LEU A 100 3.59 4.89 11.19
N GLY A 101 2.47 4.15 11.20
CA GLY A 101 1.95 3.51 12.42
C GLY A 101 2.96 2.56 13.08
N PHE A 102 3.79 1.86 12.32
CA PHE A 102 4.81 0.96 12.88
C PHE A 102 5.90 1.70 13.63
N TYR A 103 6.16 2.96 13.27
CA TYR A 103 7.13 3.80 13.96
C TYR A 103 6.57 4.36 15.28
N TYR A 104 5.32 4.81 15.29
CA TYR A 104 4.73 5.49 16.46
C TYR A 104 4.14 4.55 17.50
N ILE A 105 3.68 3.36 17.11
CA ILE A 105 3.01 2.43 18.02
C ILE A 105 4.07 1.50 18.62
N GLU A 106 4.32 1.61 19.92
CA GLU A 106 5.26 0.71 20.62
C GLU A 106 4.59 -0.59 21.12
N ASN A 107 3.26 -0.65 21.10
CA ASN A 107 2.50 -1.81 21.56
C ASN A 107 2.54 -2.96 20.53
N PHE A 108 3.17 -4.07 20.91
CA PHE A 108 3.33 -5.26 20.09
C PHE A 108 2.01 -5.85 19.57
N TRP A 109 0.93 -5.83 20.35
CA TRP A 109 -0.36 -6.39 19.92
C TRP A 109 -1.02 -5.57 18.81
N ALA A 110 -0.84 -4.24 18.84
CA ALA A 110 -1.35 -3.34 17.82
C ALA A 110 -0.58 -3.49 16.49
N TRP A 111 0.59 -4.13 16.49
CA TRP A 111 1.33 -4.41 15.26
C TRP A 111 0.67 -5.48 14.39
N PHE A 112 -0.09 -6.40 14.98
CA PHE A 112 -0.81 -7.44 14.22
C PHE A 112 -1.84 -6.85 13.23
N PRO A 113 -2.84 -6.06 13.69
CA PRO A 113 -3.81 -5.47 12.77
C PRO A 113 -3.14 -4.50 11.80
N LEU A 114 -2.17 -3.71 12.26
CA LEU A 114 -1.43 -2.79 11.40
C LEU A 114 -0.68 -3.52 10.28
N ARG A 115 -0.11 -4.69 10.58
CA ARG A 115 0.56 -5.54 9.60
C ARG A 115 -0.38 -6.14 8.58
N ILE A 116 -1.59 -6.52 9.01
CA ILE A 116 -2.62 -7.00 8.11
C ILE A 116 -3.05 -5.89 7.15
N VAL A 117 -3.34 -4.69 7.66
CA VAL A 117 -3.75 -3.57 6.82
C VAL A 117 -2.66 -3.19 5.83
N PHE A 118 -1.42 -3.08 6.30
CA PHE A 118 -0.28 -2.73 5.46
C PHE A 118 -0.02 -3.75 4.35
N HIS A 119 0.10 -5.05 4.69
CA HIS A 119 0.37 -6.08 3.69
C HIS A 119 -0.83 -6.28 2.77
N GLY A 120 -2.06 -6.18 3.28
CA GLY A 120 -3.26 -6.26 2.47
C GLY A 120 -3.32 -5.15 1.41
N ALA A 121 -2.94 -3.92 1.78
CA ALA A 121 -2.86 -2.80 0.84
C ALA A 121 -1.76 -3.01 -0.23
N ILE A 122 -0.59 -3.54 0.15
CA ILE A 122 0.46 -3.89 -0.82
C ILE A 122 0.01 -5.01 -1.76
N THR A 123 -0.63 -6.06 -1.24
CA THR A 123 -1.21 -7.13 -2.07
C THR A 123 -2.26 -6.58 -3.03
N ALA A 124 -3.10 -5.65 -2.57
CA ALA A 124 -4.09 -4.99 -3.42
C ALA A 124 -3.42 -4.23 -4.58
N LEU A 125 -2.37 -3.45 -4.28
CA LEU A 125 -1.60 -2.74 -5.31
C LEU A 125 -1.00 -3.68 -6.34
N PHE A 126 -0.39 -4.78 -5.89
CA PHE A 126 0.19 -5.78 -6.77
C PHE A 126 -0.88 -6.42 -7.67
N ILE A 127 -2.00 -6.84 -7.09
CA ILE A 127 -3.11 -7.41 -7.87
C ILE A 127 -3.65 -6.40 -8.90
N LEU A 128 -3.81 -5.13 -8.52
CA LEU A 128 -4.34 -4.09 -9.38
C LEU A 128 -3.38 -3.65 -10.49
N SER A 129 -2.06 -3.72 -10.24
CA SER A 129 -1.06 -3.46 -11.28
C SER A 129 -1.08 -4.52 -12.38
N GLU A 130 -1.43 -5.76 -12.06
CA GLU A 130 -1.55 -6.84 -13.04
C GLU A 130 -2.85 -6.76 -13.86
N PHE A 131 -3.90 -6.10 -13.37
CA PHE A 131 -5.19 -5.99 -14.07
C PHE A 131 -5.23 -4.94 -15.20
N TRP A 132 -4.22 -4.08 -15.29
CA TRP A 132 -4.12 -3.06 -16.35
C TRP A 132 -3.44 -3.57 -17.65
N ILE A 133 -2.93 -4.81 -17.63
CA ILE A 133 -2.32 -5.49 -18.77
C ILE A 133 -3.29 -6.51 -19.36
#